data_AF-A0A8J9UK37-F1
#
_entry.id   AF-A0A8J9UK37-F1
#
_cell.length_a   1.000
_cell.length_b   1.000
_cell.length_c   1.000
_cell.angle_alpha   90.00
_cell.angle_beta   90.00
_cell.angle_gamma   90.00
#
_symmetry.space_group_name_H-M   'P 1'
#
loop_
_entity.id
_entity.type
_entity.pdbx_description
1 polymer ?
#
loop_
_entity_poly.entity_id
_entity_poly.type
_entity_poly.pdbx_seq_one_letter_code
_entity_poly.pdbx_strand_id
1 'polypeptide(L)'
;MCEEEIFRTECLIFAAHCATIRGVAINPEMLGVALGKHKVFGNEITTQDREVHKVIIHEDYAYKTLNNDIALLKLSSEAVFNNYVQPACLWLDDIYDQLPSYEVHGTVVGWGIDQLQKLAKNLRTATMPIVADVTCMRYEPVFYTKMLNGKTFCAGHNNGTSACNGDSGGDSGNIENWENGAKKKKFLNLSATCV
;
A
#
# COMPACT_ATOMS: atom_id res chain seq x y z
N MET A 1 -20.35 -9.64 6.71
CA MET A 1 -21.12 -8.60 6.01
C MET A 1 -20.73 -7.31 6.71
N CYS A 2 -20.02 -6.40 6.04
CA CYS A 2 -19.58 -5.15 6.65
C CYS A 2 -20.73 -4.16 6.53
N GLU A 3 -21.26 -3.70 7.67
CA GLU A 3 -22.56 -3.02 7.75
C GLU A 3 -22.52 -1.52 7.47
N GLU A 4 -21.38 -0.95 7.07
CA GLU A 4 -21.27 0.50 6.82
C GLU A 4 -20.52 0.78 5.50
N GLU A 5 -21.26 0.72 4.39
CA GLU A 5 -20.83 1.05 3.04
C GLU A 5 -20.75 2.59 2.86
N ILE A 6 -19.80 3.25 3.53
CA ILE A 6 -19.53 4.70 3.34
C ILE A 6 -18.46 4.94 2.26
N PHE A 7 -18.29 4.00 1.33
CA PHE A 7 -17.56 4.27 0.10
C PHE A 7 -18.51 4.14 -1.10
N ARG A 8 -18.77 5.29 -1.73
CA ARG A 8 -19.38 5.31 -3.06
C ARG A 8 -18.50 4.47 -3.99
N THR A 9 -19.11 3.75 -4.91
CA THR A 9 -18.47 2.94 -5.98
C THR A 9 -17.46 3.71 -6.85
N GLU A 10 -17.39 5.03 -6.69
CA GLU A 10 -16.47 5.97 -7.35
C GLU A 10 -15.24 6.36 -6.52
N CYS A 11 -15.09 5.94 -5.27
CA CYS A 11 -13.98 6.37 -4.41
C CYS A 11 -13.02 5.23 -4.09
N LEU A 12 -11.72 5.48 -4.20
CA LEU A 12 -10.66 4.54 -3.85
C LEU A 12 -9.69 5.16 -2.84
N ILE A 13 -9.23 4.36 -1.88
CA ILE A 13 -8.16 4.76 -0.95
C ILE A 13 -6.80 4.47 -1.60
N PHE A 14 -5.90 5.42 -1.48
CA PHE A 14 -4.57 5.36 -2.08
C PHE A 14 -3.52 5.99 -1.17
N ALA A 15 -2.23 5.77 -1.46
CA ALA A 15 -1.15 6.46 -0.74
C ALA A 15 -0.92 7.85 -1.34
N ALA A 16 -0.75 8.86 -0.49
CA ALA A 16 -0.54 10.23 -0.95
C ALA A 16 0.80 10.39 -1.69
N HIS A 17 1.85 9.68 -1.26
CA HIS A 17 3.15 9.73 -1.93
C HIS A 17 3.12 9.17 -3.36
N CYS A 18 2.18 8.28 -3.68
CA CYS A 18 1.99 7.76 -5.03
C CYS A 18 1.18 8.72 -5.91
N ALA A 19 0.34 9.58 -5.30
CA ALA A 19 -0.52 10.53 -6.00
C ALA A 19 0.04 11.96 -6.00
N THR A 20 1.27 12.16 -5.54
CA THR A 20 1.89 13.50 -5.44
C THR A 20 3.33 13.52 -5.95
N ILE A 21 3.77 14.69 -6.43
CA ILE A 21 5.17 15.01 -6.69
C ILE A 21 5.55 16.14 -5.74
N ARG A 22 6.46 15.86 -4.80
CA ARG A 22 6.88 16.83 -3.76
C ARG A 22 5.70 17.44 -2.98
N GLY A 23 4.67 16.62 -2.70
CA GLY A 23 3.47 17.03 -1.97
C GLY A 23 2.38 17.71 -2.81
N VAL A 24 2.62 17.94 -4.10
CA VAL A 24 1.61 18.49 -5.03
C VAL A 24 0.91 17.35 -5.76
N ALA A 25 -0.42 17.34 -5.78
CA ALA A 25 -1.19 16.30 -6.46
C ALA A 25 -0.82 16.18 -7.94
N ILE A 26 -0.67 14.94 -8.41
CA ILE A 26 -0.50 14.59 -9.82
C ILE A 26 -1.80 14.94 -10.57
N ASN A 27 -1.70 15.39 -11.82
CA ASN A 27 -2.87 15.61 -12.67
C ASN A 27 -3.67 14.30 -12.82
N PRO A 28 -4.98 14.27 -12.48
CA PRO A 28 -5.83 13.08 -12.61
C PRO A 28 -5.74 12.39 -13.99
N GLU A 29 -5.58 13.15 -15.08
CA GLU A 29 -5.47 12.61 -16.45
C GLU A 29 -4.22 11.75 -16.68
N MET A 30 -3.20 11.88 -15.82
CA MET A 30 -1.99 11.04 -15.87
C MET A 30 -2.13 9.74 -15.07
N LEU A 31 -3.26 9.53 -14.40
CA LEU A 31 -3.52 8.36 -13.58
C LEU A 31 -4.59 7.47 -14.23
N GLY A 32 -4.26 6.18 -14.36
CA GLY A 32 -5.21 5.14 -14.74
C GLY A 32 -5.46 4.20 -13.57
N VAL A 33 -6.68 3.68 -13.46
CA VAL A 33 -7.03 2.66 -12.46
C VAL A 33 -7.55 1.42 -13.18
N ALA A 34 -6.97 0.27 -12.88
CA ALA A 34 -7.44 -1.03 -13.35
C ALA A 34 -7.91 -1.88 -12.16
N LEU A 35 -9.22 -2.14 -12.07
CA LEU A 35 -9.83 -2.97 -11.03
C LEU A 35 -10.04 -4.40 -11.53
N GLY A 36 -10.03 -5.40 -10.63
CA GLY A 36 -10.31 -6.80 -10.99
C GLY A 36 -9.20 -7.50 -11.78
N LYS A 37 -7.98 -6.97 -11.70
CA LYS A 37 -6.79 -7.47 -12.40
C LYS A 37 -6.07 -8.54 -11.59
N HIS A 38 -5.61 -9.61 -12.24
CA HIS A 38 -4.80 -10.68 -11.66
C HIS A 38 -3.40 -10.76 -12.27
N LYS A 39 -3.25 -10.45 -13.56
CA LYS A 39 -1.95 -10.39 -14.24
C LYS A 39 -1.49 -8.95 -14.34
N VAL A 40 -0.24 -8.65 -14.01
CA VAL A 40 0.28 -7.27 -14.07
C VAL A 40 0.26 -6.72 -15.51
N PHE A 41 0.51 -7.59 -16.48
CA PHE A 41 0.50 -7.26 -17.91
C PHE A 41 -0.61 -8.00 -18.65
N GLY A 42 -1.08 -7.36 -19.73
CA GLY A 42 -2.13 -7.89 -20.58
C GLY A 42 -3.53 -7.48 -20.12
N ASN A 43 -4.48 -7.73 -21.02
CA ASN A 43 -5.89 -7.46 -20.79
C ASN A 43 -6.56 -8.72 -20.26
N GLU A 44 -7.41 -8.56 -19.26
CA GLU A 44 -8.23 -9.64 -18.70
C GLU A 44 -9.70 -9.23 -18.80
N ILE A 45 -10.58 -10.17 -19.10
CA ILE A 45 -12.04 -9.90 -19.20
C ILE A 45 -12.64 -9.44 -17.86
N THR A 46 -11.94 -9.72 -16.77
CA THR A 46 -12.30 -9.34 -15.41
C THR A 46 -11.94 -7.89 -15.09
N THR A 47 -11.06 -7.27 -15.91
CA THR A 47 -10.52 -5.94 -15.66
C THR A 47 -11.53 -4.85 -16.00
N GLN A 48 -11.62 -3.86 -15.12
CA GLN A 48 -12.36 -2.63 -15.34
C GLN A 48 -11.39 -1.46 -15.28
N ASP A 49 -11.09 -0.88 -16.44
CA ASP A 49 -10.30 0.35 -16.53
C ASP A 49 -11.19 1.56 -16.22
N ARG A 50 -10.65 2.48 -15.41
CA ARG A 50 -11.31 3.69 -14.94
C ARG A 50 -10.34 4.86 -14.97
N GLU A 51 -10.83 5.99 -15.46
CA GLU A 51 -10.12 7.25 -15.38
C GLU A 51 -10.30 7.86 -13.99
N VAL A 52 -9.30 8.64 -13.56
CA VAL A 52 -9.39 9.42 -12.32
C VAL A 52 -9.96 10.80 -12.64
N HIS A 53 -11.06 11.14 -11.98
CA HIS A 53 -11.69 12.46 -12.05
C HIS A 53 -11.00 13.46 -11.11
N LYS A 54 -10.63 13.01 -9.90
CA LYS A 54 -10.03 13.89 -8.90
C LYS A 54 -9.10 13.12 -7.96
N VAL A 55 -7.98 13.74 -7.64
CA VAL A 55 -7.09 13.33 -6.55
C VAL A 55 -7.37 14.22 -5.35
N ILE A 56 -7.65 13.62 -4.19
CA ILE A 56 -7.91 14.31 -2.92
C ILE A 56 -6.83 13.87 -1.94
N ILE A 57 -5.89 14.74 -1.64
CA ILE A 57 -4.80 14.46 -0.69
C ILE A 57 -5.28 14.83 0.71
N HIS A 58 -4.90 14.05 1.72
CA HIS A 58 -5.13 14.41 3.12
C HIS A 58 -4.54 15.80 3.41
N GLU A 59 -5.31 16.67 4.06
CA GLU A 59 -4.92 18.07 4.28
C GLU A 59 -3.60 18.22 5.06
N ASP A 60 -3.38 17.34 6.04
CA ASP A 60 -2.15 17.27 6.82
C ASP A 60 -1.05 16.34 6.23
N TYR A 61 -1.12 15.97 4.94
CA TYR A 61 -0.08 15.13 4.34
C TYR A 61 1.28 15.85 4.34
N ALA A 62 2.26 15.26 5.01
CA ALA A 62 3.60 15.81 5.12
C ALA A 62 4.60 15.02 4.25
N TYR A 63 4.82 15.46 3.01
CA TYR A 63 5.62 14.72 2.02
C TYR A 63 7.06 14.37 2.45
N LYS A 64 7.65 15.12 3.40
CA LYS A 64 9.01 14.85 3.90
C LYS A 64 9.06 13.73 4.94
N THR A 65 8.00 13.59 5.72
CA THR A 65 7.92 12.61 6.83
C THR A 65 6.98 11.45 6.53
N LEU A 66 6.19 11.55 5.44
CA LEU A 66 5.12 10.62 5.10
C LEU A 66 4.04 10.52 6.18
N ASN A 67 3.88 11.56 7.01
CA ASN A 67 2.75 11.62 7.94
C ASN A 67 1.46 11.84 7.15
N ASN A 68 0.40 11.16 7.57
CA ASN A 68 -0.91 11.16 6.91
C ASN A 68 -0.80 10.82 5.40
N ASP A 69 -0.02 9.78 5.08
CA ASP A 69 0.21 9.27 3.73
C ASP A 69 -1.03 8.53 3.17
N ILE A 70 -2.12 9.27 3.04
CA ILE A 70 -3.40 8.80 2.53
C ILE A 70 -3.98 9.83 1.55
N ALA A 71 -4.52 9.32 0.46
CA ALA A 71 -5.24 10.07 -0.56
C ALA A 71 -6.48 9.29 -0.98
N LEU A 72 -7.46 10.00 -1.53
CA LEU A 72 -8.60 9.43 -2.22
C LEU A 72 -8.51 9.72 -3.70
N LEU A 73 -8.75 8.69 -4.51
CA LEU A 73 -8.97 8.84 -5.94
C LEU A 73 -10.48 8.76 -6.19
N LYS A 74 -11.05 9.82 -6.76
CA LYS A 74 -12.41 9.80 -7.29
C LYS A 74 -12.36 9.41 -8.75
N LEU A 75 -13.06 8.35 -9.13
CA LEU A 75 -13.16 7.84 -10.48
C LEU A 75 -14.13 8.69 -11.32
N SER A 76 -13.90 8.76 -12.62
CA SER A 76 -14.80 9.41 -13.58
C SER A 76 -16.09 8.61 -13.81
N SER A 77 -16.07 7.31 -13.53
CA SER A 77 -17.24 6.44 -13.58
C SER A 77 -17.16 5.36 -12.50
N GLU A 78 -18.32 4.92 -12.03
CA GLU A 78 -18.43 3.95 -10.94
C GLU A 78 -17.80 2.59 -11.29
N ALA A 79 -17.19 1.95 -10.30
CA ALA A 79 -16.80 0.54 -10.39
C ALA A 79 -18.04 -0.36 -10.35
N VAL A 80 -18.09 -1.37 -11.21
CA VAL A 80 -19.18 -2.36 -11.21
C VAL A 80 -18.78 -3.53 -10.32
N PHE A 81 -19.47 -3.70 -9.20
CA PHE A 81 -19.19 -4.83 -8.31
C PHE A 81 -19.62 -6.16 -8.91
N ASN A 82 -18.73 -7.15 -8.80
CA ASN A 82 -18.90 -8.51 -9.30
C ASN A 82 -17.94 -9.47 -8.58
N ASN A 83 -17.83 -10.72 -9.03
CA ASN A 83 -16.95 -11.72 -8.40
C ASN A 83 -15.45 -11.34 -8.37
N TYR A 84 -15.02 -10.33 -9.13
CA TYR A 84 -13.63 -9.88 -9.26
C TYR A 84 -13.38 -8.48 -8.68
N VAL A 85 -14.43 -7.68 -8.48
CA VAL A 85 -14.36 -6.33 -7.92
C VAL A 85 -15.36 -6.22 -6.78
N GLN A 86 -14.84 -6.08 -5.56
CA GLN A 86 -15.62 -5.96 -4.33
C GLN A 86 -14.99 -4.87 -3.44
N PRO A 87 -15.78 -4.15 -2.64
CA PRO A 87 -15.26 -3.17 -1.70
C PRO A 87 -14.52 -3.86 -0.55
N ALA A 88 -13.49 -3.19 -0.02
CA ALA A 88 -12.86 -3.56 1.23
C ALA A 88 -13.57 -2.89 2.40
N CYS A 89 -13.61 -3.56 3.55
CA CYS A 89 -14.20 -3.01 4.76
C CYS A 89 -13.24 -2.03 5.43
N LEU A 90 -13.78 -0.90 5.91
CA LEU A 90 -13.04 0.03 6.74
C LEU A 90 -13.34 -0.21 8.21
N TRP A 91 -12.33 0.01 9.03
CA TRP A 91 -12.46 -0.07 10.48
C TRP A 91 -12.69 1.36 10.95
N LEU A 92 -13.80 1.58 11.66
CA LEU A 92 -14.24 2.92 12.10
C LEU A 92 -13.89 3.21 13.56
N ASP A 93 -13.52 2.18 14.32
CA ASP A 93 -13.13 2.29 15.72
C ASP A 93 -11.61 2.31 15.90
N ASP A 94 -11.16 2.83 17.05
CA ASP A 94 -9.77 2.81 17.54
C ASP A 94 -9.33 1.37 17.93
N ILE A 95 -9.46 0.42 17.01
CA ILE A 95 -9.05 -0.99 17.16
C ILE A 95 -7.52 -1.09 17.35
N TYR A 96 -6.77 -0.02 17.11
CA TYR A 96 -5.32 0.04 17.31
C TYR A 96 -4.90 -0.41 18.72
N ASP A 97 -5.66 -0.01 19.76
CA ASP A 97 -5.40 -0.41 21.15
C ASP A 97 -5.77 -1.88 21.43
N GLN A 98 -6.51 -2.52 20.52
CA GLN A 98 -7.00 -3.90 20.62
C GLN A 98 -6.27 -4.87 19.69
N LEU A 99 -5.17 -4.48 19.04
CA LEU A 99 -4.36 -5.39 18.23
C LEU A 99 -3.27 -6.03 19.13
N PRO A 100 -3.52 -7.18 19.80
CA PRO A 100 -2.48 -7.87 20.55
C PRO A 100 -1.33 -8.20 19.60
N SER A 101 -0.16 -7.64 19.90
CA SER A 101 1.05 -7.83 19.10
C SER A 101 1.32 -9.33 18.95
N TYR A 102 1.55 -9.77 17.70
CA TYR A 102 1.78 -11.13 17.23
C TYR A 102 0.59 -12.09 17.05
N GLU A 103 -0.60 -11.82 17.60
CA GLU A 103 -1.77 -12.69 17.37
C GLU A 103 -2.56 -12.29 16.12
N VAL A 104 -2.47 -11.02 15.73
CA VAL A 104 -3.13 -10.51 14.54
C VAL A 104 -2.21 -10.61 13.33
N HIS A 105 -2.72 -11.24 12.28
CA HIS A 105 -2.04 -11.35 10.99
C HIS A 105 -2.75 -10.50 9.94
N GLY A 106 -1.99 -9.70 9.21
CA GLY A 106 -2.44 -9.01 8.01
C GLY A 106 -2.01 -9.74 6.74
N THR A 107 -2.77 -9.57 5.67
CA THR A 107 -2.39 -10.05 4.33
C THR A 107 -2.14 -8.86 3.42
N VAL A 108 -0.97 -8.82 2.79
CA VAL A 108 -0.61 -7.86 1.76
C VAL A 108 -0.73 -8.54 0.40
N VAL A 109 -1.27 -7.83 -0.59
CA VAL A 109 -1.53 -8.34 -1.94
C VAL A 109 -0.87 -7.42 -2.96
N GLY A 110 -0.19 -7.98 -3.96
CA GLY A 110 0.50 -7.19 -4.99
C GLY A 110 1.29 -7.98 -6.04
N TRP A 111 1.80 -7.28 -7.05
CA TRP A 111 2.67 -7.76 -8.14
C TRP A 111 4.15 -7.49 -7.92
N GLY A 112 4.51 -7.21 -6.68
CA GLY A 112 5.81 -6.70 -6.29
C GLY A 112 7.04 -7.43 -6.87
N ILE A 113 8.20 -6.81 -6.74
CA ILE A 113 9.47 -7.34 -7.24
C ILE A 113 10.05 -8.36 -6.25
N ASP A 114 10.49 -9.52 -6.76
CA ASP A 114 11.15 -10.54 -5.93
C ASP A 114 12.62 -10.21 -5.61
N GLN A 115 13.28 -11.07 -4.83
CA GLN A 115 14.69 -10.91 -4.46
C GLN A 115 15.64 -10.91 -5.68
N LEU A 116 15.19 -11.43 -6.83
CA LEU A 116 15.93 -11.49 -8.08
C LEU A 116 15.62 -10.31 -9.00
N GLN A 117 15.00 -9.25 -8.48
CA GLN A 117 14.58 -8.08 -9.24
C GLN A 117 13.57 -8.40 -10.36
N LYS A 118 12.77 -9.47 -10.20
CA LYS A 118 11.73 -9.84 -11.17
C LYS A 118 10.36 -9.44 -10.68
N LEU A 119 9.65 -8.69 -11.52
CA LEU A 119 8.23 -8.34 -11.31
C LEU A 119 7.37 -9.61 -11.38
N ALA A 120 6.41 -9.73 -10.46
CA ALA A 120 5.50 -10.86 -10.47
C ALA A 120 4.51 -10.73 -11.63
N LYS A 121 4.41 -11.77 -12.46
CA LYS A 121 3.43 -11.79 -13.57
C LYS A 121 1.99 -11.88 -13.08
N ASN A 122 1.78 -12.61 -11.98
CA ASN A 122 0.48 -12.85 -11.37
C ASN A 122 0.46 -12.22 -9.97
N LEU A 123 -0.73 -11.86 -9.50
CA LEU A 123 -0.95 -11.26 -8.19
C LEU A 123 -0.54 -12.27 -7.10
N ARG A 124 0.22 -11.80 -6.11
CA ARG A 124 0.71 -12.60 -4.99
C ARG A 124 0.19 -12.05 -3.68
N THR A 125 0.16 -12.92 -2.67
CA THR A 125 -0.26 -12.56 -1.31
C THR A 125 0.83 -12.95 -0.32
N ALA A 126 1.04 -12.12 0.69
CA ALA A 126 1.94 -12.42 1.80
C ALA A 126 1.22 -12.13 3.13
N THR A 127 1.13 -13.15 3.99
CA THR A 127 0.54 -13.01 5.33
C THR A 127 1.64 -12.78 6.34
N MET A 128 1.49 -11.76 7.18
CA MET A 128 2.48 -11.35 8.17
C MET A 128 1.85 -10.91 9.49
N PRO A 129 2.48 -11.21 10.63
CA PRO A 129 2.00 -10.77 11.93
C PRO A 129 2.23 -9.27 12.09
N ILE A 130 1.34 -8.63 12.83
CA ILE A 130 1.57 -7.30 13.39
C ILE A 130 2.65 -7.42 14.47
N VAL A 131 3.60 -6.50 14.43
CA VAL A 131 4.78 -6.45 15.29
C VAL A 131 4.70 -5.20 16.16
N ALA A 132 4.97 -5.35 17.45
CA ALA A 132 4.98 -4.22 18.37
C ALA A 132 6.00 -3.15 17.96
N ASP A 133 5.63 -1.88 18.10
CA ASP A 133 6.47 -0.72 17.74
C ASP A 133 7.85 -0.78 18.39
N VAL A 134 7.92 -1.19 19.67
CA VAL A 134 9.19 -1.36 20.41
C VAL A 134 10.12 -2.38 19.75
N THR A 135 9.58 -3.42 19.13
CA THR A 135 10.36 -4.43 18.42
C THR A 135 10.92 -3.84 17.12
N CYS A 136 10.14 -3.06 16.38
CA CYS A 136 10.60 -2.42 15.16
C CYS A 136 11.62 -1.31 15.45
N MET A 137 11.38 -0.47 16.46
CA MET A 137 12.35 0.50 16.94
C MET A 137 13.67 -0.15 17.38
N ARG A 138 13.65 -1.30 18.06
CA ARG A 138 14.88 -2.03 18.42
C ARG A 138 15.61 -2.56 17.19
N TYR A 139 14.90 -2.88 16.10
CA TYR A 139 15.49 -3.41 14.87
C TYR A 139 16.20 -2.33 14.05
N GLU A 140 15.54 -1.21 13.79
CA GLU A 140 16.14 -0.07 13.05
C GLU A 140 15.74 1.27 13.70
N PRO A 141 16.42 1.68 14.79
CA PRO A 141 16.00 2.81 15.61
C PRO A 141 15.89 4.12 14.82
N VAL A 142 16.84 4.38 13.92
CA VAL A 142 16.90 5.64 13.16
C VAL A 142 15.72 5.80 12.21
N PHE A 143 15.26 4.71 11.61
CA PHE A 143 14.16 4.71 10.66
C PHE A 143 12.81 4.68 11.38
N TYR A 144 12.59 3.68 12.25
CA TYR A 144 11.28 3.45 12.86
C TYR A 144 10.88 4.51 13.87
N THR A 145 11.83 5.15 14.57
CA THR A 145 11.50 6.27 15.48
C THR A 145 10.91 7.47 14.74
N LYS A 146 11.19 7.61 13.43
CA LYS A 146 10.62 8.69 12.61
C LYS A 146 9.29 8.30 11.98
N MET A 147 9.11 7.02 11.66
CA MET A 147 7.94 6.51 10.94
C MET A 147 6.78 6.12 11.86
N LEU A 148 7.07 5.64 13.07
CA LEU A 148 6.07 5.23 14.05
C LEU A 148 5.59 6.44 14.84
N ASN A 149 4.33 6.81 14.64
CA ASN A 149 3.75 8.06 15.17
C ASN A 149 2.33 7.87 15.73
N GLY A 150 1.95 6.62 16.07
CA GLY A 150 0.60 6.28 16.55
C GLY A 150 -0.47 6.20 15.45
N LYS A 151 -0.13 6.56 14.20
CA LYS A 151 -0.99 6.42 13.01
C LYS A 151 -0.47 5.35 12.03
N THR A 152 0.61 4.68 12.40
CA THR A 152 1.31 3.66 11.62
C THR A 152 1.64 2.49 12.54
N PHE A 153 1.60 1.28 12.00
CA PHE A 153 1.99 0.07 12.71
C PHE A 153 3.06 -0.69 11.93
N CYS A 154 3.75 -1.60 12.60
CA CYS A 154 4.74 -2.46 11.97
C CYS A 154 4.18 -3.87 11.73
N ALA A 155 4.51 -4.49 10.60
CA ALA A 155 4.13 -5.88 10.32
C ALA A 155 5.18 -6.59 9.45
N GLY A 156 5.51 -7.84 9.78
CA GLY A 156 6.51 -8.60 9.04
C GLY A 156 7.06 -9.83 9.78
N HIS A 157 7.76 -10.67 9.02
CA HIS A 157 8.41 -11.88 9.53
C HIS A 157 9.93 -11.71 9.61
N ASN A 158 10.57 -12.50 10.47
CA ASN A 158 12.03 -12.59 10.52
C ASN A 158 12.63 -13.56 9.47
N ASN A 159 11.79 -14.22 8.66
CA ASN A 159 12.13 -15.31 7.73
C ASN A 159 12.43 -14.85 6.29
N GLY A 160 12.41 -13.54 6.01
CA GLY A 160 12.67 -12.98 4.68
C GLY A 160 11.43 -12.71 3.83
N THR A 161 10.22 -13.04 4.31
CA THR A 161 8.97 -12.55 3.72
C THR A 161 8.87 -11.03 3.91
N SER A 162 8.72 -10.31 2.80
CA SER A 162 8.47 -8.86 2.78
C SER A 162 7.51 -8.55 1.64
N ALA A 163 6.79 -7.43 1.74
CA ALA A 163 5.96 -6.91 0.66
C ALA A 163 6.45 -5.53 0.14
N CYS A 164 7.69 -5.12 0.45
CA CYS A 164 8.19 -3.76 0.23
C CYS A 164 8.64 -3.48 -1.21
N ASN A 165 8.70 -4.47 -2.08
CA ASN A 165 9.33 -4.31 -3.38
C ASN A 165 8.25 -4.27 -4.45
N GLY A 166 8.18 -3.20 -5.26
CA GLY A 166 7.53 -3.19 -6.57
C GLY A 166 6.10 -2.63 -6.68
N ASP A 167 5.34 -2.54 -5.59
CA ASP A 167 3.94 -2.08 -5.64
C ASP A 167 3.66 -0.75 -4.91
N SER A 168 4.70 -0.09 -4.39
CA SER A 168 4.62 1.33 -4.03
C SER A 168 4.94 2.14 -5.27
N GLY A 169 4.04 3.03 -5.69
CA GLY A 169 3.99 3.67 -7.00
C GLY A 169 5.30 4.25 -7.53
N GLY A 170 6.12 3.39 -8.14
CA GLY A 170 7.25 3.70 -9.00
C GLY A 170 8.25 4.75 -8.47
N ASP A 171 9.17 4.35 -7.59
CA ASP A 171 10.51 4.95 -7.61
C ASP A 171 11.59 3.87 -7.65
N SER A 172 12.28 3.84 -8.79
CA SER A 172 13.48 3.07 -9.04
C SER A 172 14.69 3.94 -8.68
N GLY A 173 14.80 4.31 -7.41
CA GLY A 173 15.85 5.19 -6.89
C GLY A 173 17.03 4.41 -6.33
N ASN A 174 18.02 4.13 -7.17
CA ASN A 174 19.43 3.82 -6.86
C ASN A 174 19.71 2.65 -5.88
N ILE A 175 19.87 1.45 -6.44
CA ILE A 175 20.63 0.38 -5.78
C ILE A 175 22.11 0.62 -6.06
N GLU A 176 22.76 1.45 -5.24
CA GLU A 176 24.21 1.34 -5.10
C GLU A 176 24.51 -0.05 -4.51
N ASN A 177 25.23 -0.84 -5.31
CA ASN A 177 25.88 -2.06 -4.87
C ASN A 177 26.83 -1.71 -3.72
N TRP A 178 26.52 -2.16 -2.52
CA TRP A 178 27.54 -2.33 -1.49
C TRP A 178 27.49 -3.77 -1.00
N GLU A 179 28.40 -4.57 -1.55
CA GLU A 179 28.86 -5.81 -0.94
C GLU A 179 29.39 -5.47 0.46
N ASN A 180 28.69 -5.93 1.49
CA ASN A 180 29.26 -6.52 2.70
C ASN A 180 28.14 -6.93 3.66
N GLY A 181 27.95 -8.24 3.79
CA GLY A 181 27.36 -8.96 4.93
C GLY A 181 26.39 -8.22 5.86
N ALA A 182 25.15 -7.97 5.43
CA ALA A 182 24.00 -7.86 6.32
C ALA A 182 22.72 -8.13 5.52
N LYS A 183 21.99 -9.21 5.86
CA LYS A 183 20.67 -9.51 5.29
C LYS A 183 19.71 -8.39 5.67
N LYS A 184 19.48 -7.43 4.77
CA LYS A 184 18.56 -6.29 4.98
C LYS A 184 17.12 -6.80 5.01
N LYS A 185 16.42 -6.60 6.13
CA LYS A 185 14.97 -6.89 6.30
C LYS A 185 14.24 -5.54 6.25
N LYS A 186 13.10 -5.47 5.56
CA LYS A 186 12.28 -4.25 5.42
C LYS A 186 10.81 -4.59 5.71
N PHE A 187 10.14 -3.73 6.46
CA PHE A 187 8.73 -3.82 6.90
C PHE A 187 7.88 -2.72 6.23
N LEU A 188 6.58 -2.95 6.03
CA LEU A 188 5.73 -2.22 5.06
C LEU A 188 4.97 -1.01 5.58
N ASN A 189 4.78 -0.05 4.65
CA ASN A 189 3.56 0.75 4.51
C ASN A 189 2.63 0.07 3.49
N LEU A 190 1.34 -0.04 3.79
CA LEU A 190 0.31 -0.55 2.87
C LEU A 190 0.00 0.53 1.82
N SER A 191 0.41 0.34 0.57
CA SER A 191 -0.01 1.17 -0.57
C SER A 191 -0.43 0.28 -1.73
N ALA A 192 -1.57 0.61 -2.34
CA ALA A 192 -2.03 0.02 -3.59
C ALA A 192 -1.08 0.37 -4.76
N THR A 193 -0.99 -0.54 -5.72
CA THR A 193 -0.13 -0.50 -6.90
C THR A 193 -0.53 0.62 -7.87
N CYS A 194 0.40 1.51 -8.24
CA CYS A 194 0.32 2.24 -9.52
C CYS A 194 0.73 1.27 -10.64
N VAL A 195 -0.11 1.14 -11.68
CA VAL A 195 0.30 0.60 -12.98
C VAL A 195 0.27 1.74 -13.99
#